data_AF-A0A383CJY0-F1
#
_entry.id   AF-A0A383CJY0-F1
#
_cell.length_a   1.000
_cell.length_b   1.000
_cell.length_c   1.000
_cell.angle_alpha   90.00
_cell.angle_beta   90.00
_cell.angle_gamma   90.00
#
_symmetry.space_group_name_H-M   'P 1'
#
loop_
_entity.id
_entity.type
_entity.pdbx_description
1 polymer ?
#
loop_
_entity_poly.entity_id
_entity_poly.type
_entity_poly.pdbx_seq_one_letter_code
_entity_poly.pdbx_strand_id
1 'polypeptide(L)'
;NGEIYNFQELRKELIALGHQFSTASDTEVVIHLYEEEGKEFVKRLDGMFALAIWDEPKKRLILARDRIGKKPLFYSLNGRKFLFGSEAKTLTQTNLVAPNVDPIALASYLTYGYVAEPLSIFDGISKLPPAHILIYDDSGLRIQRYWELNKTSDNSITPAEAASETRRLTDMAVASRLISDVPLGFFLSGGLDSSIVVGSAAQNSTSKLKTFSIGFEEKSYSELQYAKTIAHHFDTDHEE
;
A
#
# COMPACT_ATOMS: atom_id res chain seq x y z
N ASN A 1 -4.75 3.81 -7.28
CA ASN A 1 -3.47 3.07 -7.40
C ASN A 1 -3.35 2.18 -6.19
N GLY A 2 -3.18 0.88 -6.40
CA GLY A 2 -3.17 -0.13 -5.34
C GLY A 2 -4.52 -0.82 -5.21
N GLU A 3 -4.73 -1.44 -4.05
CA GLU A 3 -5.79 -2.41 -3.79
C GLU A 3 -6.37 -2.20 -2.39
N ILE A 4 -7.68 -2.39 -2.26
CA ILE A 4 -8.39 -2.48 -0.98
C ILE A 4 -8.67 -3.95 -0.67
N TYR A 5 -8.00 -4.51 0.34
CA TYR A 5 -8.08 -5.93 0.68
C TYR A 5 -9.42 -6.34 1.31
N ASN A 6 -10.06 -5.44 2.05
CA ASN A 6 -11.34 -5.70 2.71
C ASN A 6 -12.56 -5.22 1.91
N PHE A 7 -12.43 -5.10 0.58
CA PHE A 7 -13.48 -4.54 -0.26
C PHE A 7 -14.74 -5.41 -0.30
N GLN A 8 -14.62 -6.74 -0.17
CA GLN A 8 -15.77 -7.65 -0.22
C GLN A 8 -16.66 -7.52 1.02
N GLU A 9 -16.06 -7.35 2.20
CA GLU A 9 -16.77 -7.09 3.45
C GLU A 9 -17.48 -5.75 3.38
N LEU A 10 -16.74 -4.69 3.03
CA LEU A 10 -17.29 -3.33 2.89
C LEU A 10 -18.44 -3.29 1.87
N ARG A 11 -18.30 -3.99 0.74
CA ARG A 11 -19.36 -4.09 -0.27
C ARG A 11 -20.63 -4.71 0.29
N LYS A 12 -20.53 -5.82 1.03
CA LYS A 12 -21.70 -6.49 1.62
C LYS A 12 -22.45 -5.56 2.58
N GLU A 13 -21.71 -4.82 3.39
CA GLU A 13 -22.28 -3.82 4.31
C GLU A 13 -22.96 -2.67 3.56
N LEU A 14 -22.31 -2.11 2.53
CA LEU A 14 -22.87 -1.02 1.74
C LEU A 14 -24.13 -1.46 0.95
N ILE A 15 -24.16 -2.69 0.43
CA ILE A 15 -25.38 -3.26 -0.18
C ILE A 15 -26.52 -3.34 0.84
N ALA A 16 -26.23 -3.75 2.08
CA ALA A 16 -27.23 -3.79 3.15
C ALA A 16 -27.75 -2.40 3.53
N LEU A 17 -26.95 -1.36 3.33
CA LEU A 17 -27.34 0.06 3.49
C LEU A 17 -28.06 0.63 2.25
N GLY A 18 -28.20 -0.14 1.18
CA GLY A 18 -28.95 0.23 -0.02
C GLY A 18 -28.12 0.75 -1.19
N HIS A 19 -26.78 0.73 -1.10
CA HIS A 19 -25.93 1.07 -2.23
C HIS A 19 -26.04 0.04 -3.35
N GLN A 20 -26.07 0.51 -4.59
CA GLN A 20 -26.15 -0.32 -5.78
C GLN A 20 -24.83 -0.26 -6.54
N PHE A 21 -24.21 -1.42 -6.74
CA PHE A 21 -22.93 -1.54 -7.42
C PHE A 21 -23.09 -2.01 -8.86
N SER A 22 -22.32 -1.41 -9.76
CA SER A 22 -22.28 -1.70 -11.19
C SER A 22 -21.10 -2.61 -11.59
N THR A 23 -20.05 -2.64 -10.78
CA THR A 23 -18.82 -3.40 -11.02
C THR A 23 -18.53 -4.32 -9.83
N ALA A 24 -17.54 -5.20 -9.96
CA ALA A 24 -16.99 -5.98 -8.83
C ALA A 24 -15.68 -5.38 -8.29
N SER A 25 -15.27 -4.19 -8.77
CA SER A 25 -13.99 -3.57 -8.41
C SER A 25 -14.02 -3.00 -7.00
N ASP A 26 -12.86 -3.08 -6.33
CA ASP A 26 -12.58 -2.40 -5.08
C ASP A 26 -12.71 -0.87 -5.16
N THR A 27 -12.51 -0.28 -6.34
CA THR A 27 -12.59 1.17 -6.56
C THR A 27 -14.01 1.70 -6.36
N GLU A 28 -15.03 0.95 -6.76
CA GLU A 28 -16.42 1.36 -6.57
C GLU A 28 -16.82 1.34 -5.08
N VAL A 29 -16.25 0.40 -4.30
CA VAL A 29 -16.42 0.35 -2.84
C VAL A 29 -15.90 1.62 -2.19
N VAL A 30 -14.77 2.15 -2.65
CA VAL A 30 -14.20 3.41 -2.14
C VAL A 30 -15.16 4.58 -2.35
N ILE A 31 -15.84 4.65 -3.49
CA ILE A 31 -16.78 5.74 -3.80
C ILE A 31 -18.01 5.65 -2.89
N HIS A 32 -18.66 4.49 -2.80
CA HIS A 32 -19.83 4.32 -1.94
C HIS A 32 -19.52 4.50 -0.46
N LEU A 33 -18.34 4.06 -0.01
CA LEU A 33 -17.92 4.31 1.37
C LEU A 33 -17.69 5.81 1.65
N TYR A 34 -17.19 6.56 0.66
CA TYR A 34 -17.09 8.02 0.77
C TYR A 34 -18.47 8.70 0.79
N GLU A 35 -19.45 8.21 0.01
CA GLU A 35 -20.82 8.72 0.04
C GLU A 35 -21.46 8.55 1.43
N GLU A 36 -21.25 7.39 2.06
CA GLU A 36 -21.81 7.05 3.36
C GLU A 36 -21.11 7.78 4.51
N GLU A 37 -19.77 7.82 4.52
CA GLU A 37 -18.99 8.26 5.69
C GLU A 37 -18.25 9.60 5.49
N GLY A 38 -18.35 10.20 4.30
CA GLY A 38 -17.62 11.40 3.95
C GLY A 38 -16.12 11.20 4.12
N LYS A 39 -15.41 12.18 4.69
CA LYS A 39 -13.93 12.14 4.84
C LYS A 39 -13.40 11.04 5.75
N GLU A 40 -14.25 10.40 6.56
CA GLU A 40 -13.84 9.39 7.54
C GLU A 40 -13.71 7.99 6.94
N PHE A 41 -14.20 7.78 5.71
CA PHE A 41 -14.16 6.50 4.98
C PHE A 41 -12.78 5.82 4.99
N VAL A 42 -11.71 6.61 4.91
CA VAL A 42 -10.31 6.13 4.89
C VAL A 42 -9.91 5.32 6.11
N LYS A 43 -10.60 5.51 7.25
CA LYS A 43 -10.32 4.76 8.49
C LYS A 43 -10.67 3.29 8.35
N ARG A 44 -11.67 2.97 7.53
CA ARG A 44 -12.20 1.63 7.32
C ARG A 44 -11.50 0.85 6.23
N LEU A 45 -10.71 1.51 5.39
CA LEU A 45 -9.95 0.86 4.34
C LEU A 45 -8.77 0.08 4.93
N ASP A 46 -8.68 -1.20 4.58
CA ASP A 46 -7.45 -2.00 4.68
C ASP A 46 -6.94 -2.26 3.26
N GLY A 47 -5.67 -1.92 3.00
CA GLY A 47 -5.17 -1.88 1.64
C GLY A 47 -3.76 -1.32 1.53
N MET A 48 -3.20 -1.43 0.33
CA MET A 48 -2.10 -0.57 -0.11
C MET A 48 -2.69 0.38 -1.14
N PHE A 49 -2.77 1.68 -0.87
CA PHE A 49 -3.49 2.58 -1.75
C PHE A 49 -2.95 4.00 -1.75
N ALA A 50 -3.06 4.61 -2.91
CA ALA A 50 -3.05 6.05 -3.14
C ALA A 50 -4.27 6.35 -3.99
N LEU A 51 -5.22 7.10 -3.43
CA LEU A 51 -6.53 7.39 -4.04
C LEU A 51 -6.73 8.89 -4.23
N ALA A 52 -7.58 9.22 -5.20
CA ALA A 52 -8.04 10.57 -5.48
C ALA A 52 -9.55 10.54 -5.76
N ILE A 53 -10.31 11.38 -5.07
CA ILE A 53 -11.75 11.56 -5.27
C ILE A 53 -11.98 13.04 -5.58
N TRP A 54 -12.69 13.30 -6.68
CA TRP A 54 -13.24 14.62 -6.96
C TRP A 54 -14.73 14.62 -6.63
N ASP A 55 -15.11 15.31 -5.56
CA ASP A 55 -16.50 15.53 -5.16
C ASP A 55 -16.99 16.81 -5.86
N GLU A 56 -17.62 16.64 -7.02
CA GLU A 56 -18.12 17.75 -7.86
C GLU A 56 -19.16 18.63 -7.13
N PRO A 57 -20.18 18.08 -6.44
CA PRO A 57 -21.13 18.91 -5.68
C PRO A 57 -20.46 19.82 -4.65
N LYS A 58 -19.38 19.36 -4.00
CA LYS A 58 -18.62 20.13 -3.00
C LYS A 58 -17.40 20.84 -3.57
N LYS A 59 -17.11 20.70 -4.87
CA LYS A 59 -15.91 21.19 -5.56
C LYS A 59 -14.63 20.90 -4.78
N ARG A 60 -14.46 19.65 -4.37
CA ARG A 60 -13.41 19.24 -3.43
C ARG A 60 -12.60 18.07 -3.98
N LEU A 61 -11.29 18.24 -3.99
CA LEU A 61 -10.35 17.14 -4.21
C LEU A 61 -9.98 16.52 -2.86
N ILE A 62 -10.06 15.20 -2.80
CA ILE A 62 -9.63 14.39 -1.66
C ILE A 62 -8.55 13.44 -2.16
N LEU A 63 -7.38 13.49 -1.54
CA LEU A 63 -6.33 12.51 -1.71
C LEU A 63 -6.15 11.73 -0.42
N ALA A 64 -5.94 10.42 -0.48
CA ALA A 64 -5.56 9.65 0.69
C ALA A 64 -4.48 8.63 0.38
N ARG A 65 -3.57 8.44 1.33
CA ARG A 65 -2.47 7.46 1.26
C ARG A 65 -2.62 6.46 2.40
N ASP A 66 -2.38 5.19 2.10
CA ASP A 66 -2.55 4.08 3.03
C ASP A 66 -1.76 4.24 4.34
N ARG A 67 -2.13 3.43 5.33
CA ARG A 67 -1.68 3.53 6.73
C ARG A 67 -0.15 3.55 6.89
N ILE A 68 0.56 2.83 6.03
CA ILE A 68 2.03 2.68 6.07
C ILE A 68 2.73 3.35 4.89
N GLY A 69 1.96 3.91 3.95
CA GLY A 69 2.49 4.64 2.79
C GLY A 69 3.10 3.74 1.72
N LYS A 70 2.58 2.52 1.55
CA LYS A 70 3.07 1.57 0.53
C LYS A 70 2.99 2.15 -0.88
N LYS A 71 1.88 2.81 -1.22
CA LYS A 71 1.73 3.46 -2.53
C LYS A 71 2.21 4.91 -2.45
N PRO A 72 3.10 5.36 -3.35
CA PRO A 72 3.54 6.75 -3.37
C PRO A 72 2.41 7.69 -3.82
N LEU A 73 2.35 8.88 -3.23
CA LEU A 73 1.46 9.95 -3.65
C LEU A 73 2.14 11.29 -3.42
N PHE A 74 2.41 11.99 -4.52
CA PHE A 74 3.06 13.29 -4.56
C PHE A 74 2.05 14.36 -4.91
N TYR A 75 2.26 15.57 -4.42
CA TYR A 75 1.45 16.73 -4.76
C TYR A 75 2.28 18.01 -4.81
N SER A 76 1.74 19.01 -5.52
CA SER A 76 2.26 20.38 -5.55
C SER A 76 1.11 21.36 -5.69
N LEU A 77 1.23 22.52 -5.04
CA LEU A 77 0.29 23.63 -5.17
C LEU A 77 1.03 24.85 -5.70
N ASN A 78 0.79 25.18 -6.98
CA ASN A 78 1.31 26.39 -7.61
C ASN A 78 0.17 27.40 -7.79
N GLY A 79 0.05 28.34 -6.85
CA GLY A 79 -1.04 29.30 -6.81
C GLY A 79 -2.39 28.60 -6.63
N ARG A 80 -3.22 28.60 -7.69
CA ARG A 80 -4.52 27.90 -7.74
C ARG A 80 -4.49 26.57 -8.50
N LYS A 81 -3.32 26.17 -9.03
CA LYS A 81 -3.17 24.91 -9.76
C LYS A 81 -2.66 23.86 -8.79
N PHE A 82 -3.47 22.83 -8.60
CA PHE A 82 -3.14 21.69 -7.77
C PHE A 82 -2.74 20.51 -8.66
N LEU A 83 -1.57 19.92 -8.37
CA LEU A 83 -1.01 18.78 -9.09
C LEU A 83 -0.84 17.63 -8.14
N PHE A 84 -1.08 16.41 -8.62
CA PHE A 84 -0.79 15.21 -7.87
C PHE A 84 -0.48 14.04 -8.80
N GLY A 85 0.18 13.02 -8.28
CA GLY A 85 0.53 11.83 -9.04
C GLY A 85 1.24 10.78 -8.19
N SER A 86 1.32 9.56 -8.68
CA SER A 86 2.05 8.47 -8.00
C SER A 86 3.57 8.56 -8.18
N GLU A 87 4.06 9.43 -9.06
CA GLU A 87 5.48 9.60 -9.35
C GLU A 87 5.84 11.08 -9.45
N ALA A 88 6.80 11.56 -8.65
CA ALA A 88 7.17 12.97 -8.59
C ALA A 88 7.59 13.55 -9.96
N LYS A 89 8.32 12.78 -10.77
CA LYS A 89 8.77 13.21 -12.11
C LYS A 89 7.63 13.55 -13.06
N THR A 90 6.42 13.02 -12.84
CA THR A 90 5.27 13.33 -13.71
C THR A 90 4.79 14.76 -13.52
N LEU A 91 4.92 15.31 -12.31
CA LEU A 91 4.53 16.68 -11.98
C LEU A 91 5.49 17.69 -12.63
N THR A 92 6.78 17.35 -12.76
CA THR A 92 7.77 18.23 -13.40
C THR A 92 7.56 18.35 -14.91
N GLN A 93 6.87 17.40 -15.54
CA GLN A 93 6.53 17.47 -16.98
C GLN A 93 5.40 18.47 -17.29
N THR A 94 4.76 19.05 -16.28
CA THR A 94 3.64 19.98 -16.48
C THR A 94 4.07 21.42 -16.79
N ASN A 95 5.37 21.73 -16.69
CA ASN A 95 5.93 23.10 -16.71
C ASN A 95 5.40 24.03 -15.62
N LEU A 96 4.62 23.51 -14.66
CA LEU A 96 4.12 24.26 -13.51
C LEU A 96 5.03 24.10 -12.29
N VAL A 97 5.94 23.13 -12.31
CA VAL A 97 6.97 22.94 -11.29
C VAL A 97 8.27 22.62 -12.01
N ALA A 98 9.34 23.36 -11.68
CA ALA A 98 10.64 23.13 -12.26
C ALA A 98 11.25 21.84 -11.68
N PRO A 99 12.02 21.07 -12.47
CA PRO A 99 12.71 19.87 -12.00
C PRO A 99 13.98 20.20 -11.19
N ASN A 100 13.90 21.20 -10.31
CA ASN A 100 15.02 21.60 -9.46
C ASN A 100 15.17 20.61 -8.31
N VAL A 101 16.41 20.21 -7.99
CA VAL A 101 16.67 19.36 -6.83
C VAL A 101 16.61 20.20 -5.56
N ASP A 102 15.85 19.75 -4.57
CA ASP A 102 15.84 20.35 -3.23
C ASP A 102 17.14 19.96 -2.48
N PRO A 103 18.00 20.93 -2.10
CA PRO A 103 19.24 20.65 -1.38
C PRO A 103 19.03 19.93 -0.03
N ILE A 104 17.91 20.18 0.65
CA ILE A 104 17.55 19.50 1.91
C ILE A 104 17.20 18.04 1.63
N ALA A 105 16.41 17.79 0.58
CA ALA A 105 16.08 16.43 0.17
C ALA A 105 17.32 15.65 -0.30
N LEU A 106 18.24 16.32 -1.02
CA LEU A 106 19.51 15.73 -1.42
C LEU A 106 20.38 15.37 -0.21
N ALA A 107 20.47 16.25 0.78
CA ALA A 107 21.18 15.96 2.02
C ALA A 107 20.56 14.75 2.75
N SER A 108 19.22 14.66 2.80
CA SER A 108 18.50 13.51 3.36
C SER A 108 18.84 12.20 2.63
N TYR A 109 18.83 12.22 1.30
CA TYR A 109 19.22 11.07 0.49
C TYR A 109 20.67 10.63 0.73
N LEU A 110 21.62 11.57 0.74
CA LEU A 110 23.04 11.26 0.98
C LEU A 110 23.30 10.74 2.40
N THR A 111 22.46 11.11 3.37
CA THR A 111 22.60 10.68 4.77
C THR A 111 21.94 9.32 5.03
N TYR A 112 20.74 9.09 4.49
CA TYR A 112 19.90 7.94 4.86
C TYR A 112 19.71 6.91 3.74
N GLY A 113 20.14 7.22 2.51
CA GLY A 113 19.88 6.39 1.31
C GLY A 113 18.48 6.56 0.71
N TYR A 114 17.64 7.43 1.29
CA TYR A 114 16.31 7.76 0.78
C TYR A 114 15.90 9.19 1.19
N VAL A 115 14.96 9.79 0.46
CA VAL A 115 14.36 11.09 0.82
C VAL A 115 13.18 10.83 1.75
N ALA A 116 13.20 11.34 2.98
CA ALA A 116 12.10 11.17 3.94
C ALA A 116 10.88 12.06 3.62
N GLU A 117 9.68 11.59 3.90
CA GLU A 117 8.46 12.41 3.91
C GLU A 117 8.60 13.59 4.89
N PRO A 118 7.98 14.75 4.59
CA PRO A 118 7.13 15.07 3.44
C PRO A 118 7.92 15.52 2.20
N LEU A 119 9.25 15.51 2.22
CA LEU A 119 10.07 15.96 1.10
C LEU A 119 9.93 15.04 -0.12
N SER A 120 10.17 15.58 -1.30
CA SER A 120 10.55 14.81 -2.49
C SER A 120 11.92 15.27 -2.96
N ILE A 121 12.56 14.56 -3.89
CA ILE A 121 13.84 15.03 -4.44
C ILE A 121 13.72 16.37 -5.19
N PHE A 122 12.51 16.71 -5.64
CA PHE A 122 12.23 17.93 -6.37
C PHE A 122 11.69 19.02 -5.45
N ASP A 123 12.24 20.22 -5.59
CA ASP A 123 11.76 21.43 -4.95
C ASP A 123 10.31 21.74 -5.38
N GLY A 124 9.49 22.19 -4.44
CA GLY A 124 8.06 22.48 -4.67
C GLY A 124 7.16 21.25 -4.86
N ILE A 125 7.66 20.02 -4.68
CA ILE A 125 6.86 18.78 -4.69
C ILE A 125 6.98 18.09 -3.33
N SER A 126 5.84 17.76 -2.73
CA SER A 126 5.76 17.05 -1.45
C SER A 126 5.20 15.64 -1.60
N LYS A 127 5.68 14.71 -0.77
CA LYS A 127 5.04 13.41 -0.54
C LYS A 127 3.91 13.58 0.47
N LEU A 128 2.71 13.11 0.16
CA LEU A 128 1.65 12.97 1.18
C LEU A 128 2.12 11.93 2.21
N PRO A 129 2.16 12.24 3.52
CA PRO A 129 2.65 11.27 4.50
C PRO A 129 1.73 10.04 4.62
N PRO A 130 2.25 8.88 5.08
CA PRO A 130 1.43 7.70 5.38
C PRO A 130 0.25 8.02 6.30
N ALA A 131 -0.88 7.36 6.13
CA ALA A 131 -2.06 7.54 6.98
C ALA A 131 -2.65 8.96 7.00
N HIS A 132 -2.47 9.73 5.91
CA HIS A 132 -3.05 11.06 5.79
C HIS A 132 -4.06 11.17 4.67
N ILE A 133 -5.04 12.03 4.90
CA ILE A 133 -5.97 12.56 3.90
C ILE A 133 -5.60 14.03 3.64
N LEU A 134 -5.56 14.42 2.38
CA LEU A 134 -5.39 15.80 1.93
C LEU A 134 -6.70 16.22 1.28
N ILE A 135 -7.21 17.37 1.71
CA ILE A 135 -8.43 17.98 1.19
C ILE A 135 -8.05 19.34 0.59
N TYR A 136 -8.43 19.56 -0.65
CA TYR A 136 -8.27 20.83 -1.34
C TYR A 136 -9.62 21.29 -1.91
N ASP A 137 -10.07 22.46 -1.46
CA ASP A 137 -11.30 23.14 -1.91
C ASP A 137 -11.14 24.67 -1.80
N ASP A 138 -12.24 25.43 -1.95
CA ASP A 138 -12.23 26.90 -1.91
C ASP A 138 -11.70 27.48 -0.58
N SER A 139 -11.69 26.70 0.49
CA SER A 139 -11.13 27.10 1.78
C SER A 139 -9.64 26.74 1.94
N GLY A 140 -9.02 26.21 0.88
CA GLY A 140 -7.60 25.92 0.80
C GLY A 140 -7.24 24.46 1.05
N LEU A 141 -5.95 24.23 1.25
CA LEU A 141 -5.36 22.90 1.45
C LEU A 141 -5.33 22.54 2.95
N ARG A 142 -5.82 21.36 3.28
CA ARG A 142 -5.73 20.77 4.63
C ARG A 142 -5.20 19.34 4.54
N ILE A 143 -4.33 18.98 5.47
CA ILE A 143 -3.80 17.62 5.60
C ILE A 143 -4.11 17.12 7.01
N GLN A 144 -4.75 15.97 7.13
CA GLN A 144 -5.15 15.38 8.40
C GLN A 144 -4.68 13.92 8.46
N ARG A 145 -4.05 13.55 9.58
CA ARG A 145 -3.75 12.14 9.87
C ARG A 145 -5.03 11.42 10.29
N TYR A 146 -5.33 10.27 9.69
CA TYR A 146 -6.51 9.47 10.02
C TYR A 146 -6.19 8.21 10.82
N TRP A 147 -4.91 7.78 10.84
CA TRP A 147 -4.45 6.59 11.56
C TRP A 147 -3.03 6.79 12.11
N GLU A 148 -2.73 6.16 13.24
CA GLU A 148 -1.40 6.08 13.83
C GLU A 148 -1.19 4.69 14.41
N LEU A 149 0.03 4.14 14.26
CA LEU A 149 0.41 2.88 14.88
C LEU A 149 0.39 3.05 16.40
N ASN A 150 -0.36 2.19 17.09
CA ASN A 150 -0.30 2.16 18.55
C ASN A 150 1.09 1.68 18.99
N LYS A 151 1.81 2.52 19.74
CA LYS A 151 3.19 2.25 20.21
C LYS A 151 3.22 1.57 21.57
N THR A 152 2.07 1.36 22.22
CA THR A 152 2.04 0.63 23.50
C THR A 152 2.13 -0.86 23.23
N SER A 153 3.16 -1.51 23.77
CA SER A 153 3.21 -2.97 23.81
C SER A 153 2.25 -3.49 24.88
N ASP A 154 1.32 -4.35 24.47
CA ASP A 154 0.52 -5.13 25.39
C ASP A 154 1.30 -6.42 25.73
N ASN A 155 1.87 -6.46 26.93
CA ASN A 155 2.60 -7.62 27.44
C ASN A 155 1.70 -8.56 28.25
N SER A 156 0.38 -8.47 28.11
CA SER A 156 -0.57 -9.31 28.85
C SER A 156 -0.61 -10.76 28.35
N ILE A 157 -0.14 -11.02 27.12
CA ILE A 157 -0.13 -12.35 26.51
C ILE A 157 1.21 -13.06 26.68
N THR A 158 1.16 -14.37 26.80
CA THR A 158 2.33 -15.26 26.88
C THR A 158 3.04 -15.37 25.53
N PRO A 159 4.32 -15.79 25.49
CA PRO A 159 5.04 -16.01 24.21
C PRO A 159 4.34 -17.01 23.27
N ALA A 160 3.67 -18.03 23.82
CA ALA A 160 2.92 -19.01 23.02
C ALA A 160 1.68 -18.39 22.38
N GLU A 161 0.95 -17.56 23.12
CA GLU A 161 -0.20 -16.80 22.60
C GLU A 161 0.25 -15.79 21.55
N ALA A 162 1.36 -15.08 21.78
CA ALA A 162 1.93 -14.15 20.81
C ALA A 162 2.34 -14.86 19.50
N ALA A 163 2.93 -16.06 19.58
CA ALA A 163 3.27 -16.84 18.40
C ALA A 163 2.03 -17.29 17.62
N SER A 164 0.98 -17.74 18.33
CA SER A 164 -0.30 -18.13 17.73
C SER A 164 -0.99 -16.94 17.04
N GLU A 165 -1.03 -15.78 17.71
CA GLU A 165 -1.65 -14.57 17.18
C GLU A 165 -0.86 -14.02 15.99
N THR A 166 0.47 -14.05 16.05
CA THR A 166 1.32 -13.66 14.90
C THR A 166 1.05 -14.54 13.68
N ARG A 167 0.94 -15.85 13.87
CA ARG A 167 0.56 -16.78 12.79
C ARG A 167 -0.80 -16.43 12.22
N ARG A 168 -1.82 -16.30 13.08
CA ARG A 168 -3.19 -15.96 12.67
C ARG A 168 -3.27 -14.67 11.87
N LEU A 169 -2.61 -13.60 12.34
CA LEU A 169 -2.57 -12.31 11.65
C LEU A 169 -1.80 -12.38 10.32
N THR A 170 -0.73 -13.16 10.27
CA THR A 170 0.04 -13.39 9.03
C THR A 170 -0.80 -14.13 8.02
N ASP A 171 -1.47 -15.21 8.42
CA ASP A 171 -2.32 -16.01 7.54
C ASP A 171 -3.50 -15.19 6.99
N MET A 172 -4.13 -14.36 7.84
CA MET A 172 -5.14 -13.41 7.38
C MET A 172 -4.60 -12.39 6.38
N ALA A 173 -3.40 -11.84 6.64
CA ALA A 173 -2.80 -10.84 5.77
C ALA A 173 -2.39 -11.43 4.40
N VAL A 174 -1.91 -12.67 4.38
CA VAL A 174 -1.59 -13.39 3.13
C VAL A 174 -2.88 -13.71 2.38
N ALA A 175 -3.87 -14.33 3.03
CA ALA A 175 -5.12 -14.71 2.38
C ALA A 175 -5.83 -13.52 1.70
N SER A 176 -5.88 -12.36 2.36
CA SER A 176 -6.50 -11.16 1.78
C SER A 176 -5.76 -10.58 0.57
N ARG A 177 -4.50 -10.97 0.35
CA ARG A 177 -3.67 -10.61 -0.81
C ARG A 177 -3.65 -11.68 -1.91
N LEU A 178 -4.32 -12.81 -1.70
CA LEU A 178 -4.45 -13.86 -2.73
C LEU A 178 -5.62 -13.61 -3.69
N ILE A 179 -6.48 -12.63 -3.39
CA ILE A 179 -7.57 -12.26 -4.28
C ILE A 179 -6.98 -11.49 -5.47
N SER A 180 -6.98 -12.11 -6.65
CA SER A 180 -6.44 -11.51 -7.87
C SER A 180 -7.20 -11.98 -9.11
N ASP A 181 -7.39 -11.07 -10.07
CA ASP A 181 -7.96 -11.36 -11.38
C ASP A 181 -6.91 -11.92 -12.36
N VAL A 182 -5.64 -11.99 -11.94
CA VAL A 182 -4.50 -12.46 -12.73
C VAL A 182 -3.69 -13.51 -11.94
N PRO A 183 -2.87 -14.34 -12.62
CA PRO A 183 -2.02 -15.30 -11.93
C PRO A 183 -1.06 -14.62 -10.94
N LEU A 184 -0.93 -15.19 -9.75
CA LEU A 184 -0.02 -14.72 -8.70
C LEU A 184 1.36 -15.37 -8.83
N GLY A 185 2.39 -14.56 -8.60
CA GLY A 185 3.78 -14.99 -8.48
C GLY A 185 4.36 -14.56 -7.14
N PHE A 186 5.23 -15.40 -6.58
CA PHE A 186 5.86 -15.16 -5.29
C PHE A 186 7.37 -15.08 -5.47
N PHE A 187 7.96 -13.99 -5.00
CA PHE A 187 9.41 -13.94 -4.83
C PHE A 187 9.78 -14.80 -3.63
N LEU A 188 10.50 -15.89 -3.90
CA LEU A 188 10.98 -16.81 -2.90
C LEU A 188 12.48 -16.57 -2.70
N SER A 189 12.87 -16.47 -1.44
CA SER A 189 14.27 -16.37 -1.04
C SER A 189 14.60 -17.51 -0.08
N GLY A 190 15.83 -17.56 0.41
CA GLY A 190 16.21 -18.54 1.44
C GLY A 190 15.79 -18.16 2.85
N GLY A 191 15.23 -16.96 3.02
CA GLY A 191 14.89 -16.36 4.30
C GLY A 191 13.57 -16.86 4.88
N LEU A 192 13.42 -16.63 6.18
CA LEU A 192 12.20 -16.98 6.92
C LEU A 192 10.96 -16.22 6.40
N ASP A 193 11.11 -14.95 6.04
CA ASP A 193 9.98 -14.08 5.71
C ASP A 193 9.23 -14.53 4.45
N SER A 194 9.96 -14.75 3.34
CA SER A 194 9.37 -15.25 2.09
C SER A 194 8.83 -16.68 2.26
N SER A 195 9.51 -17.50 3.07
CA SER A 195 9.07 -18.85 3.41
C SER A 195 7.73 -18.87 4.17
N ILE A 196 7.52 -17.95 5.12
CA ILE A 196 6.26 -17.81 5.84
C ILE A 196 5.13 -17.42 4.89
N VAL A 197 5.37 -16.46 4.00
CA VAL A 197 4.37 -16.01 3.02
C VAL A 197 3.99 -17.15 2.07
N VAL A 198 4.97 -17.86 1.49
CA VAL A 198 4.71 -19.00 0.59
C VAL A 198 4.00 -20.13 1.34
N GLY A 199 4.44 -20.48 2.54
CA GLY A 199 3.82 -21.53 3.33
C GLY A 199 2.37 -21.22 3.69
N SER A 200 2.08 -19.97 4.07
CA SER A 200 0.71 -19.52 4.34
C SER A 200 -0.16 -19.48 3.08
N ALA A 201 0.41 -19.00 1.96
CA ALA A 201 -0.29 -18.96 0.68
C ALA A 201 -0.62 -20.38 0.17
N ALA A 202 0.29 -21.34 0.35
CA ALA A 202 0.11 -22.71 -0.11
C ALA A 202 -1.07 -23.41 0.59
N GLN A 203 -1.34 -23.07 1.86
CA GLN A 203 -2.49 -23.60 2.59
C GLN A 203 -3.84 -23.05 2.11
N ASN A 204 -3.84 -21.87 1.49
CA ASN A 204 -5.03 -21.19 1.00
C ASN A 204 -5.22 -21.35 -0.53
N SER A 205 -4.27 -21.98 -1.22
CA SER A 205 -4.29 -22.14 -2.67
C SER A 205 -4.84 -23.51 -3.08
N THR A 206 -5.63 -23.54 -4.14
CA THR A 206 -6.11 -24.78 -4.77
C THR A 206 -5.21 -25.25 -5.91
N SER A 207 -4.25 -24.43 -6.34
CA SER A 207 -3.27 -24.72 -7.38
C SER A 207 -1.84 -24.54 -6.88
N LYS A 208 -0.87 -25.15 -7.57
CA LYS A 208 0.55 -24.91 -7.29
C LYS A 208 0.87 -23.41 -7.40
N LEU A 209 1.54 -22.88 -6.39
CA LEU A 209 2.02 -21.51 -6.41
C LEU A 209 3.18 -21.38 -7.41
N LYS A 210 3.24 -20.26 -8.13
CA LYS A 210 4.40 -19.92 -8.95
C LYS A 210 5.42 -19.16 -8.09
N THR A 211 6.62 -19.70 -7.94
CA THR A 211 7.67 -19.12 -7.11
C THR A 211 8.91 -18.81 -7.95
N PHE A 212 9.52 -17.65 -7.72
CA PHE A 212 10.67 -17.18 -8.49
C PHE A 212 11.79 -16.76 -7.53
N SER A 213 13.01 -17.18 -7.82
CA SER A 213 14.21 -16.77 -7.09
C SER A 213 15.23 -16.15 -8.02
N ILE A 214 16.08 -15.27 -7.49
CA ILE A 214 17.21 -14.70 -8.23
C ILE A 214 18.49 -15.13 -7.50
N GLY A 215 19.42 -15.71 -8.25
CA GLY A 215 20.74 -16.09 -7.75
C GLY A 215 21.83 -15.11 -8.14
N PHE A 216 22.95 -15.19 -7.43
CA PHE A 216 24.21 -14.49 -7.76
C PHE A 216 25.30 -15.52 -8.09
N GLU A 217 26.27 -15.14 -8.93
CA GLU A 217 27.42 -15.99 -9.25
C GLU A 217 28.26 -16.29 -8.00
N GLU A 218 28.41 -15.30 -7.12
CA GLU A 218 29.03 -15.48 -5.82
C GLU A 218 28.13 -16.31 -4.89
N LYS A 219 28.48 -17.59 -4.73
CA LYS A 219 27.73 -18.56 -3.90
C LYS A 219 27.43 -18.09 -2.47
N SER A 220 28.29 -17.27 -1.87
CA SER A 220 28.07 -16.72 -0.52
C SER A 220 26.89 -15.75 -0.42
N TYR A 221 26.47 -15.16 -1.54
CA TYR A 221 25.31 -14.27 -1.64
C TYR A 221 24.08 -14.96 -2.23
N SER A 222 24.23 -16.21 -2.70
CA SER A 222 23.15 -16.94 -3.36
C SER A 222 22.34 -17.77 -2.37
N GLU A 223 21.04 -17.49 -2.29
CA GLU A 223 20.09 -18.18 -1.41
C GLU A 223 19.32 -19.32 -2.11
N LEU A 224 19.65 -19.61 -3.38
CA LEU A 224 18.91 -20.55 -4.24
C LEU A 224 18.70 -21.93 -3.61
N GLN A 225 19.71 -22.49 -2.94
CA GLN A 225 19.60 -23.81 -2.30
C GLN A 225 18.50 -23.86 -1.23
N TYR A 226 18.32 -22.76 -0.50
CA TYR A 226 17.31 -22.66 0.54
C TYR A 226 15.93 -22.42 -0.06
N ALA A 227 15.84 -21.57 -1.09
CA ALA A 227 14.61 -21.37 -1.86
C ALA A 227 14.10 -22.70 -2.46
N LYS A 228 14.97 -23.51 -3.06
CA LYS A 228 14.61 -24.87 -3.54
C LYS A 228 14.02 -25.76 -2.46
N THR A 229 14.58 -25.69 -1.25
CA THR A 229 14.11 -26.50 -0.13
C THR A 229 12.67 -26.16 0.23
N ILE A 230 12.35 -24.86 0.26
CA ILE A 230 11.00 -24.35 0.54
C ILE A 230 10.04 -24.66 -0.60
N ALA A 231 10.48 -24.43 -1.85
CA ALA A 231 9.71 -24.74 -3.04
C ALA A 231 9.31 -26.22 -3.11
N HIS A 232 10.24 -27.13 -2.79
CA HIS A 232 9.98 -28.56 -2.72
C HIS A 232 9.05 -28.92 -1.54
N HIS A 233 9.24 -28.31 -0.37
CA HIS A 233 8.41 -28.56 0.80
C HIS A 233 6.93 -28.22 0.57
N PHE A 234 6.65 -27.12 -0.14
CA PHE A 234 5.29 -26.66 -0.45
C PHE A 234 4.81 -27.02 -1.86
N ASP A 235 5.54 -27.89 -2.58
CA ASP A 235 5.23 -28.35 -3.94
C ASP A 235 4.86 -27.22 -4.92
N THR A 236 5.70 -26.18 -4.98
CA THR A 236 5.49 -25.00 -5.85
C THR A 236 6.06 -25.20 -7.26
N ASP A 237 5.49 -24.50 -8.24
CA ASP A 237 6.03 -24.36 -9.60
C ASP A 237 7.16 -23.31 -9.58
N HIS A 238 8.40 -23.78 -9.43
CA HIS A 238 9.56 -22.94 -9.08
C HIS A 238 10.50 -22.67 -10.26
N GLU A 239 10.87 -21.40 -10.44
CA GLU A 239 11.85 -20.94 -11.43
C GLU A 239 13.00 -20.16 -10.74
N GLU A 240 14.22 -20.32 -11.27
CA GLU A 240 15.46 -19.66 -10.81
C GLU A 240 16.14 -18.86 -11.92
#